data_AF-A0A7R8CFB0-F1
#
_entry.id   AF-A0A7R8CFB0-F1
#
_cell.length_a   1.000
_cell.length_b   1.000
_cell.length_c   1.000
_cell.angle_alpha   90.00
_cell.angle_beta   90.00
_cell.angle_gamma   90.00
#
_symmetry.space_group_name_H-M   'P 1'
#
loop_
_entity.id
_entity.type
_entity.pdbx_description
1 polymer ?
#
loop_
_entity_poly.entity_id
_entity_poly.type
_entity_poly.pdbx_seq_one_letter_code
_entity_poly.pdbx_strand_id
1 'polypeptide(L)'
;MNRIIFLITLFLTSEWTKILAVTYKCKSIKDCSSLDWLMKNKGNVPFKVSNIFKVLGHIGCGYNESEPKILCTDDIVNADDEDETSALRNGVITGYLENEVGCTGSIVYHELKEKTYSISKILRRKRSIGGDVFQIEVIGNCCWKAYDRKSFRGEFELYEPGFNICP
;
A
#
# COMPACT_ATOMS: atom_id res chain seq x y z
N MET A 1 22.60 -57.22 14.76
CA MET A 1 22.38 -56.68 13.40
C MET A 1 21.35 -55.52 13.37
N ASN A 2 21.30 -54.63 14.38
CA ASN A 2 20.26 -53.58 14.48
C ASN A 2 20.84 -52.22 14.95
N ARG A 3 21.85 -51.68 14.26
CA ARG A 3 22.43 -50.35 14.60
C ARG A 3 22.65 -49.40 13.42
N ILE A 4 22.25 -49.78 12.20
CA ILE A 4 22.55 -49.01 10.98
C ILE A 4 21.36 -48.15 10.50
N ILE A 5 20.13 -48.40 10.98
CA ILE A 5 18.93 -47.74 10.46
C ILE A 5 18.68 -46.34 11.07
N PHE A 6 19.32 -46.00 12.19
CA PHE A 6 19.06 -44.73 12.89
C PHE A 6 19.85 -43.51 12.37
N LEU A 7 20.74 -43.69 11.38
CA LEU A 7 21.61 -42.61 10.88
C LEU A 7 21.16 -42.02 9.53
N ILE A 8 20.13 -42.57 8.88
CA ILE A 8 19.69 -42.11 7.55
C ILE A 8 18.50 -41.13 7.62
N THR A 9 17.80 -41.05 8.74
CA THR A 9 16.64 -40.15 8.90
C THR A 9 16.99 -38.71 9.35
N LEU A 10 18.27 -38.39 9.53
CA LEU A 10 18.71 -37.06 9.98
C LEU A 10 19.21 -36.14 8.85
N PHE A 11 19.15 -36.59 7.58
CA PHE A 11 19.63 -35.82 6.43
C PHE A 11 18.53 -35.24 5.52
N LEU A 12 17.24 -35.44 5.83
CA LEU A 12 16.12 -34.99 4.96
C LEU A 12 15.31 -33.81 5.49
N THR A 13 15.73 -33.12 6.55
CA THR A 13 15.01 -31.95 7.09
C THR A 13 15.73 -30.62 6.93
N SER A 14 16.88 -30.55 6.23
CA SER A 14 17.67 -29.31 6.12
C SER A 14 17.35 -28.42 4.91
N GLU A 15 16.44 -28.81 4.01
CA GLU A 15 16.23 -28.08 2.74
C GLU A 15 14.97 -27.22 2.65
N TRP A 16 14.11 -27.17 3.68
CA TRP A 16 12.79 -26.50 3.60
C TRP A 16 12.71 -25.06 4.12
N THR A 17 13.82 -24.38 4.42
CA THR A 17 13.78 -22.97 4.87
C THR A 17 14.61 -22.03 4.02
N LYS A 18 14.54 -22.17 2.69
CA LYS A 18 14.75 -21.00 1.80
C LYS A 18 13.42 -20.27 1.65
N ILE A 19 12.84 -19.87 2.78
CA ILE A 19 11.83 -18.81 2.79
C ILE A 19 12.51 -17.62 2.14
N LEU A 20 11.93 -17.12 1.06
CA LEU A 20 12.33 -15.89 0.37
C LEU A 20 12.56 -14.81 1.42
N ALA A 21 13.80 -14.67 1.85
CA ALA A 21 14.25 -13.51 2.58
C ALA A 21 14.26 -12.40 1.54
N VAL A 22 13.06 -11.86 1.26
CA VAL A 22 12.93 -10.50 0.75
C VAL A 22 13.79 -9.69 1.69
N THR A 23 14.95 -9.27 1.19
CA THR A 23 15.93 -8.55 1.99
C THR A 23 15.37 -7.15 2.15
N TYR A 24 14.44 -7.01 3.11
CA TYR A 24 13.90 -5.72 3.49
C TYR A 24 15.08 -4.87 3.98
N LYS A 25 15.49 -3.91 3.15
CA LYS A 25 16.57 -3.00 3.50
C LYS A 25 16.02 -1.96 4.46
N CYS A 26 16.58 -1.93 5.65
CA CYS A 26 16.39 -0.84 6.60
C CYS A 26 16.91 0.47 6.03
N LYS A 27 16.03 1.44 5.82
CA LYS A 27 16.39 2.77 5.31
C LYS A 27 16.06 3.85 6.35
N SER A 28 16.58 5.06 6.16
CA SER A 28 16.13 6.22 6.95
C SER A 28 14.67 6.53 6.58
N ILE A 29 13.91 7.10 7.52
CA ILE A 29 12.52 7.52 7.26
C ILE A 29 12.44 8.46 6.05
N LYS A 30 13.45 9.32 5.87
CA LYS A 30 13.56 10.28 4.76
C LYS A 30 13.70 9.61 3.39
N ASP A 31 14.24 8.39 3.35
CA ASP A 31 14.44 7.61 2.11
C ASP A 31 13.19 6.80 1.71
N CYS A 32 12.13 6.91 2.51
CA CYS A 32 10.92 6.11 2.46
C CYS A 32 9.77 7.02 2.01
N SER A 33 9.56 7.20 0.70
CA SER A 33 8.77 8.31 0.14
C SER A 33 7.40 8.50 0.79
N SER A 34 6.65 7.41 1.01
CA SER A 34 5.32 7.46 1.63
C SER A 34 5.38 7.90 3.10
N LEU A 35 6.37 7.43 3.86
CA LEU A 35 6.49 7.76 5.27
C LEU A 35 7.11 9.14 5.47
N ASP A 36 8.05 9.56 4.62
CA ASP A 36 8.54 10.94 4.58
C ASP A 36 7.39 11.91 4.28
N TRP A 37 6.55 11.61 3.28
CA TRP A 37 5.37 12.41 2.97
C TRP A 37 4.41 12.49 4.17
N LEU A 38 4.13 11.35 4.81
CA LEU A 38 3.26 11.27 5.97
C LEU A 38 3.79 12.10 7.14
N MET A 39 5.11 12.03 7.39
CA MET A 39 5.74 12.81 8.47
C MET A 39 5.69 14.32 8.20
N LYS A 40 5.81 14.74 6.94
CA LYS A 40 5.70 16.15 6.52
C LYS A 40 4.26 16.66 6.58
N ASN A 41 3.27 15.79 6.32
CA ASN A 41 1.85 16.16 6.21
C ASN A 41 1.01 15.74 7.43
N LYS A 42 1.62 15.28 8.53
CA LYS A 42 0.92 14.74 9.72
C LYS A 42 -0.22 15.60 10.27
N GLY A 43 -0.17 16.92 10.08
CA GLY A 43 -1.24 17.84 10.53
C GLY A 43 -2.47 17.87 9.63
N ASN A 44 -2.35 17.41 8.38
CA ASN A 44 -3.41 17.39 7.37
C ASN A 44 -4.01 15.99 7.18
N VAL A 45 -3.43 14.97 7.82
CA VAL A 45 -3.91 13.60 7.74
C VAL A 45 -5.05 13.41 8.77
N PRO A 46 -6.12 12.66 8.45
CA PRO A 46 -7.25 12.50 9.35
C PRO A 46 -6.82 11.99 10.72
N PHE A 47 -7.45 12.52 11.77
CA PHE A 47 -7.11 12.21 13.17
C PHE A 47 -7.13 10.71 13.50
N LYS A 48 -7.86 9.89 12.72
CA LYS A 48 -7.88 8.43 12.86
C LYS A 48 -6.50 7.79 12.69
N VAL A 49 -5.58 8.46 11.99
CA VAL A 49 -4.15 8.10 11.84
C VAL A 49 -3.32 8.36 13.11
N SER A 50 -3.97 8.64 14.25
CA SER A 50 -3.40 9.05 15.55
C SER A 50 -2.28 8.19 16.16
N ASN A 51 -1.95 7.03 15.59
CA ASN A 51 -0.92 6.15 16.13
C ASN A 51 0.24 5.86 15.17
N ILE A 52 0.59 6.84 14.34
CA ILE A 52 1.78 6.76 13.48
C ILE A 52 3.03 6.32 14.25
N PHE A 53 3.24 6.82 15.47
CA PHE A 53 4.38 6.45 16.30
C PHE A 53 4.35 4.98 16.74
N LYS A 54 3.15 4.41 16.99
CA LYS A 54 2.99 2.98 17.27
C LYS A 54 3.38 2.15 16.04
N VAL A 55 2.95 2.56 14.85
CA VAL A 55 3.33 1.90 13.59
C VAL A 55 4.85 2.01 13.35
N LEU A 56 5.42 3.20 13.50
CA LEU A 56 6.87 3.44 13.38
C LEU A 56 7.68 2.58 14.37
N GLY A 57 7.17 2.39 15.59
CA GLY A 57 7.78 1.49 16.58
C GLY A 57 7.75 0.02 16.15
N HIS A 58 6.71 -0.41 15.42
CA HIS A 58 6.59 -1.78 14.91
C HIS A 58 7.46 -2.04 13.67
N ILE A 59 7.58 -1.07 12.76
CA ILE A 59 8.39 -1.21 11.54
C ILE A 59 9.84 -0.74 11.73
N GLY A 60 10.17 -0.22 12.91
CA GLY A 60 11.53 0.19 13.26
C GLY A 60 12.47 -1.01 13.25
N CYS A 61 13.62 -0.86 12.61
CA CYS A 61 14.61 -1.94 12.48
C CYS A 61 16.02 -1.53 12.90
N GLY A 62 16.14 -0.47 13.71
CA GLY A 62 17.39 -0.05 14.36
C GLY A 62 17.67 1.43 14.17
N TYR A 63 18.96 1.78 14.30
CA TYR A 63 19.44 3.17 14.22
C TYR A 63 20.74 3.24 13.38
N ASN A 64 20.96 4.35 12.67
CA ASN A 64 22.27 4.76 12.13
C ASN A 64 22.72 6.02 12.84
N GLU A 65 23.81 6.00 13.60
CA GLU A 65 24.41 7.27 14.09
C GLU A 65 23.40 8.22 14.78
N SER A 66 22.39 7.66 15.45
CA SER A 66 21.23 8.34 16.09
C SER A 66 19.98 8.59 15.23
N GLU A 67 19.99 8.32 13.93
CA GLU A 67 18.79 8.36 13.08
C GLU A 67 18.04 7.02 13.10
N PRO A 68 16.71 7.00 13.33
CA PRO A 68 15.92 5.77 13.31
C PRO A 68 15.83 5.20 11.89
N LYS A 69 16.00 3.88 11.77
CA LYS A 69 15.78 3.14 10.54
C LYS A 69 14.46 2.39 10.60
N ILE A 70 13.81 2.30 9.45
CA ILE A 70 12.53 1.63 9.29
C ILE A 70 12.56 0.66 8.11
N LEU A 71 11.68 -0.33 8.16
CA LEU A 71 11.40 -1.24 7.04
C LEU A 71 10.48 -0.53 6.04
N CYS A 72 11.03 -0.17 4.89
CA CYS A 72 10.25 0.40 3.79
C CYS A 72 9.62 -0.71 2.94
N THR A 73 8.30 -0.75 2.89
CA THR A 73 7.54 -1.47 1.85
C THR A 73 7.25 -0.50 0.72
N ASP A 74 8.24 -0.26 -0.13
CA ASP A 74 8.08 0.54 -1.35
C ASP A 74 7.45 -0.30 -2.49
N ASP A 75 7.31 -1.61 -2.27
CA ASP A 75 6.74 -2.53 -3.25
C ASP A 75 5.22 -2.29 -3.35
N ILE A 76 4.81 -1.75 -4.49
CA ILE A 76 3.41 -1.60 -4.85
C ILE A 76 2.80 -3.00 -4.98
N VAL A 77 1.91 -3.35 -4.06
CA VAL A 77 1.11 -4.57 -4.19
C VAL A 77 -0.09 -4.25 -5.08
N ASN A 78 -0.24 -4.98 -6.19
CA ASN A 78 -1.45 -4.91 -6.99
C ASN A 78 -2.59 -5.49 -6.15
N ALA A 79 -3.59 -4.67 -5.83
CA ALA A 79 -4.71 -5.12 -5.00
C ALA A 79 -5.70 -6.03 -5.77
N ASP A 80 -5.46 -6.23 -7.07
CA ASP A 80 -6.42 -6.77 -8.03
C ASP A 80 -6.01 -8.14 -8.63
N ASP A 81 -4.97 -8.81 -8.11
CA ASP A 81 -4.56 -10.13 -8.64
C ASP A 81 -5.45 -11.29 -8.13
N GLU A 82 -6.46 -11.00 -7.30
CA GLU A 82 -7.49 -11.98 -6.92
C GLU A 82 -8.67 -11.94 -7.91
N ASP A 83 -8.56 -12.80 -8.93
CA ASP A 83 -9.63 -13.33 -9.80
C ASP A 83 -10.12 -12.46 -10.98
N GLU A 84 -9.37 -12.54 -12.08
CA GLU A 84 -9.65 -11.94 -13.39
C GLU A 84 -10.85 -12.56 -14.16
N THR A 85 -11.74 -13.35 -13.53
CA THR A 85 -12.83 -14.03 -14.26
C THR A 85 -14.21 -13.36 -14.21
N SER A 86 -14.37 -12.24 -13.50
CA SER A 86 -15.69 -11.60 -13.37
C SER A 86 -15.94 -10.48 -14.39
N ALA A 87 -16.69 -10.86 -15.43
CA ALA A 87 -17.21 -10.03 -16.51
C ALA A 87 -17.71 -8.63 -16.11
N LEU A 88 -17.34 -7.65 -16.93
CA LEU A 88 -18.18 -6.58 -17.47
C LEU A 88 -19.43 -6.20 -16.62
N ARG A 89 -19.36 -5.12 -15.83
CA ARG A 89 -20.21 -3.90 -15.96
C ARG A 89 -20.15 -3.00 -14.72
N ASN A 90 -20.18 -1.69 -14.98
CA ASN A 90 -20.60 -0.58 -14.11
C ASN A 90 -19.66 -0.13 -12.97
N GLY A 91 -18.81 0.84 -13.32
CA GLY A 91 -18.21 1.83 -12.41
C GLY A 91 -17.85 3.07 -13.24
N VAL A 92 -18.37 4.24 -12.85
CA VAL A 92 -18.38 5.48 -13.65
C VAL A 92 -17.06 6.24 -13.50
N ILE A 93 -16.32 6.35 -14.60
CA ILE A 93 -15.23 7.32 -14.79
C ILE A 93 -15.91 8.59 -15.30
N THR A 94 -15.93 9.67 -14.52
CA THR A 94 -16.29 11.02 -15.02
C THR A 94 -15.02 11.86 -15.10
N GLY A 95 -14.09 11.43 -15.93
CA GLY A 95 -13.06 12.31 -16.47
C GLY A 95 -13.64 12.92 -17.75
N TYR A 96 -13.94 14.21 -17.74
CA TYR A 96 -14.19 14.97 -18.97
C TYR A 96 -12.84 15.02 -19.71
N LEU A 97 -12.70 14.28 -20.80
CA LEU A 97 -11.54 14.37 -21.67
C LEU A 97 -11.95 15.10 -22.93
N GLU A 98 -11.38 16.28 -23.12
CA GLU A 98 -11.62 17.11 -24.31
C GLU A 98 -10.85 16.61 -25.55
N ASN A 99 -9.94 15.63 -25.41
CA ASN A 99 -9.07 15.16 -26.48
C ASN A 99 -9.07 13.62 -26.64
N GLU A 100 -8.97 13.13 -27.87
CA GLU A 100 -9.01 11.70 -28.29
C GLU A 100 -7.91 10.79 -27.70
N VAL A 101 -7.07 11.30 -26.81
CA VAL A 101 -6.08 10.48 -26.10
C VAL A 101 -6.80 9.70 -25.01
N GLY A 102 -6.90 8.39 -25.18
CA GLY A 102 -7.57 7.51 -24.23
C GLY A 102 -7.11 7.75 -22.79
N CYS A 103 -8.07 7.74 -21.86
CA CYS A 103 -7.80 7.84 -20.44
C CYS A 103 -7.01 6.61 -19.96
N THR A 104 -5.79 6.80 -19.45
CA THR A 104 -5.02 5.71 -18.85
C THR A 104 -4.42 6.14 -17.51
N GLY A 105 -4.61 5.31 -16.50
CA GLY A 105 -4.06 5.59 -15.18
C GLY A 105 -4.49 4.58 -14.12
N SER A 106 -4.09 4.86 -12.89
CA SER A 106 -4.42 4.09 -11.70
C SER A 106 -4.35 4.98 -10.47
N ILE A 107 -5.08 4.61 -9.43
CA ILE A 107 -4.94 5.23 -8.11
C ILE A 107 -3.99 4.36 -7.28
N VAL A 108 -2.99 4.97 -6.65
CA VAL A 108 -2.21 4.35 -5.59
C VAL A 108 -2.63 4.97 -4.28
N TYR A 109 -2.95 4.16 -3.28
CA TYR A 109 -3.27 4.64 -1.94
C TYR A 109 -2.35 4.01 -0.92
N HIS A 110 -2.01 4.80 0.09
CA HIS A 110 -1.15 4.41 1.18
C HIS A 110 -1.99 4.32 2.46
N GLU A 111 -2.00 3.14 3.04
CA GLU A 111 -2.83 2.79 4.19
C GLU A 111 -1.94 2.47 5.38
N LEU A 112 -2.29 3.01 6.56
CA LEU A 112 -1.73 2.56 7.81
C LEU A 112 -2.56 1.40 8.36
N LYS A 113 -1.85 0.38 8.82
CA LYS A 113 -2.41 -0.76 9.56
C LYS A 113 -1.85 -0.72 10.98
N GLU A 114 -2.40 -1.55 11.86
CA GLU A 114 -2.03 -1.50 13.29
C GLU A 114 -0.51 -1.64 13.54
N LYS A 115 0.18 -2.43 12.72
CA LYS A 115 1.60 -2.77 12.91
C LYS A 115 2.47 -2.56 11.67
N THR A 116 1.89 -2.09 10.59
CA THR A 116 2.56 -1.95 9.29
C THR A 116 1.88 -0.86 8.49
N TYR A 117 2.41 -0.56 7.32
CA TYR A 117 1.71 0.21 6.31
C TYR A 117 1.67 -0.60 5.01
N SER A 118 0.80 -0.23 4.08
CA SER A 118 0.76 -0.87 2.77
C SER A 118 0.49 0.14 1.68
N ILE A 119 1.11 -0.11 0.53
CA ILE A 119 0.90 0.63 -0.71
C ILE A 119 0.10 -0.28 -1.63
N SER A 120 -1.06 0.19 -2.07
CA SER A 120 -1.95 -0.58 -2.91
C SER A 120 -2.31 0.21 -4.15
N LYS A 121 -2.15 -0.45 -5.30
CA LYS A 121 -2.57 0.10 -6.60
C LYS A 121 -3.92 -0.45 -6.99
N ILE A 122 -4.82 0.44 -7.35
CA ILE A 122 -6.14 0.14 -7.89
C ILE A 122 -6.07 0.41 -9.38
N LEU A 123 -6.18 -0.64 -10.18
CA LEU A 123 -6.18 -0.52 -11.63
C LEU A 123 -7.59 -0.18 -12.15
N ARG A 124 -8.64 -0.69 -11.49
CA ARG A 124 -10.03 -0.49 -11.92
C ARG A 124 -11.03 -0.47 -10.75
N ARG A 125 -12.13 0.27 -10.93
CA ARG A 125 -13.44 0.15 -10.23
C ARG A 125 -13.43 -0.30 -8.76
N LYS A 126 -12.73 0.41 -7.87
CA LYS A 126 -12.96 0.26 -6.42
C LYS A 126 -13.99 1.29 -5.95
N ARG A 127 -15.14 0.83 -5.44
CA ARG A 127 -16.24 1.70 -4.98
C ARG A 127 -15.94 2.45 -3.68
N SER A 128 -14.92 2.02 -2.94
CA SER A 128 -14.50 2.69 -1.71
C SER A 128 -13.06 2.32 -1.38
N ILE A 129 -12.31 3.30 -0.95
CA ILE A 129 -11.03 3.10 -0.30
C ILE A 129 -11.35 3.06 1.20
N GLY A 130 -11.12 1.91 1.84
CA GLY A 130 -11.33 1.74 3.28
C GLY A 130 -10.00 1.80 4.04
N GLY A 131 -10.08 1.86 5.36
CA GLY A 131 -8.93 1.87 6.25
C GLY A 131 -8.43 3.27 6.59
N ASP A 132 -7.29 3.31 7.29
CA ASP A 132 -6.62 4.55 7.69
C ASP A 132 -5.70 5.02 6.54
N VAL A 133 -6.31 5.44 5.44
CA VAL A 133 -5.59 5.97 4.29
C VAL A 133 -5.09 7.38 4.59
N PHE A 134 -3.80 7.56 4.39
CA PHE A 134 -3.14 8.82 4.68
C PHE A 134 -2.68 9.56 3.44
N GLN A 135 -2.51 8.87 2.31
CA GLN A 135 -2.03 9.45 1.06
C GLN A 135 -2.70 8.75 -0.12
N ILE A 136 -3.08 9.54 -1.12
CA ILE A 136 -3.58 9.04 -2.40
C ILE A 136 -2.82 9.74 -3.53
N GLU A 137 -2.31 8.92 -4.44
CA GLU A 137 -1.56 9.33 -5.63
C GLU A 137 -2.31 8.91 -6.88
N VAL A 138 -2.33 9.79 -7.86
CA VAL A 138 -2.86 9.52 -9.20
C VAL A 138 -1.69 9.28 -10.13
N ILE A 139 -1.65 8.11 -10.75
CA ILE A 139 -0.68 7.76 -11.79
C ILE A 139 -1.42 7.76 -13.13
N GLY A 140 -0.93 8.51 -14.11
CA GLY A 140 -1.49 8.56 -15.46
C GLY A 140 -1.97 9.95 -15.86
N ASN A 141 -2.78 10.02 -16.92
CA ASN A 141 -3.21 11.28 -17.54
C ASN A 141 -4.67 11.65 -17.24
N CYS A 142 -5.28 11.00 -16.26
CA CYS A 142 -6.69 11.20 -15.93
C CYS A 142 -6.89 11.73 -14.54
N CYS A 143 -7.92 12.56 -14.39
CA CYS A 143 -8.44 12.89 -13.08
C CYS A 143 -9.31 11.75 -12.53
N TRP A 144 -8.98 11.32 -11.32
CA TRP A 144 -9.71 10.29 -10.59
C TRP A 144 -10.52 10.91 -9.47
N LYS A 145 -11.76 10.44 -9.29
CA LYS A 145 -12.60 10.81 -8.15
C LYS A 145 -12.68 9.61 -7.22
N ALA A 146 -12.32 9.81 -5.96
CA ALA A 146 -12.56 8.86 -4.88
C ALA A 146 -13.66 9.42 -3.97
N TYR A 147 -14.55 8.53 -3.53
CA TYR A 147 -15.65 8.84 -2.63
C TYR A 147 -15.37 8.20 -1.27
N ASP A 148 -15.72 8.89 -0.18
CA ASP A 148 -15.58 8.38 1.19
C ASP A 148 -16.60 7.28 1.48
N ARG A 149 -17.84 7.42 0.98
CA ARG A 149 -18.90 6.43 1.20
C ARG A 149 -19.03 5.48 0.01
N LYS A 150 -19.08 4.17 0.32
CA LYS A 150 -19.32 3.05 -0.62
C LYS A 150 -20.55 3.20 -1.53
N SER A 151 -21.51 4.04 -1.17
CA SER A 151 -22.77 4.20 -1.88
C SER A 151 -23.24 5.65 -1.84
N PHE A 152 -22.31 6.60 -1.92
CA PHE A 152 -22.65 8.00 -2.04
C PHE A 152 -23.58 8.23 -3.25
N ARG A 153 -24.72 8.88 -2.98
CA ARG A 153 -25.70 9.31 -3.99
C ARG A 153 -25.88 10.82 -3.80
N GLY A 154 -25.00 11.59 -4.40
CA GLY A 154 -25.07 13.05 -4.43
C GLY A 154 -24.22 13.57 -5.58
N GLU A 155 -24.26 14.88 -5.81
CA GLU A 155 -23.55 15.50 -6.93
C GLU A 155 -22.03 15.51 -6.72
N PHE A 156 -21.58 15.65 -5.47
CA PHE A 156 -20.17 15.73 -5.12
C PHE A 156 -19.89 15.21 -3.70
N GLU A 157 -18.92 14.30 -3.59
CA GLU A 157 -18.27 13.92 -2.33
C GLU A 157 -16.79 13.70 -2.65
N LEU A 158 -15.93 14.46 -1.97
CA LEU A 158 -14.49 14.31 -2.08
C LEU A 158 -14.01 13.43 -0.94
N TYR A 159 -13.14 12.48 -1.25
CA TYR A 159 -12.30 11.86 -0.24
C TYR A 159 -11.26 12.89 0.24
N GLU A 160 -11.52 13.52 1.39
CA GLU A 160 -10.65 14.57 1.97
C GLU A 160 -9.24 14.11 2.38
N PRO A 161 -8.98 12.85 2.82
CA PRO A 161 -7.66 12.46 3.28
C PRO A 161 -6.58 12.43 2.18
N GLY A 162 -5.59 13.32 2.29
CA GLY A 162 -4.25 13.08 1.74
C GLY A 162 -4.12 12.99 0.21
N PHE A 163 -5.03 13.62 -0.55
CA PHE A 163 -4.89 13.71 -2.00
C PHE A 163 -3.70 14.59 -2.38
N ASN A 164 -2.75 14.03 -3.13
CA ASN A 164 -1.50 14.73 -3.43
C ASN A 164 -1.61 15.84 -4.48
N ILE A 165 -2.39 15.65 -5.55
CA ILE A 165 -2.77 16.61 -6.62
C ILE A 165 -3.53 15.82 -7.71
N CYS A 166 -4.55 16.40 -8.36
CA CYS A 166 -5.04 15.94 -9.66
C CYS A 166 -4.24 16.69 -10.75
N PRO A 167 -3.71 16.03 -11.79
CA PRO A 167 -3.08 16.73 -12.90
C PRO A 167 -4.05 17.71 -13.58
#